data_AF-A0A377AKL4-F1
#
_entry.id   AF-A0A377AKL4-F1
#
_cell.length_a   1.000
_cell.length_b   1.000
_cell.length_c   1.000
_cell.angle_alpha   90.00
_cell.angle_beta   90.00
_cell.angle_gamma   90.00
#
_symmetry.space_group_name_H-M   'P 1'
#
loop_
_entity.id
_entity.type
_entity.pdbx_description
1 polymer ?
#
loop_
_entity_poly.entity_id
_entity_poly.type
_entity_poly.pdbx_seq_one_letter_code
_entity_poly.pdbx_strand_id
1 'polypeptide(L)'
;MACRCNRQIGVSYCYVRSPVNHIYLLPGRAKYGRRTSIVTNAPENMQRRGAMYLQRELKDKVAMMNRLQQALETQPFFPDGPADYGMRGDVYHEILLRMKGENDELISPDSFLPVAHEFGLSSSIDMWVIEHTLQFMAENRAKMPAHRFAINLSPTSVCQARFPVEVSQLLAKYQIEAWQLIFEVTESNASDQC
;
A
#
# COMPACT_ATOMS: atom_id res chain seq x y z
N MET A 1 35.52 20.82 4.13
CA MET A 1 35.78 19.38 3.91
C MET A 1 36.85 19.28 2.83
N ALA A 2 37.98 18.63 3.10
CA ALA A 2 39.02 18.39 2.09
C ALA A 2 39.17 16.88 1.91
N CYS A 3 38.80 16.34 0.75
CA CYS A 3 38.95 14.92 0.42
C CYS A 3 40.23 14.76 -0.43
N ARG A 4 41.14 13.89 0.01
CA ARG A 4 42.29 13.45 -0.81
C ARG A 4 42.02 12.04 -1.29
N CYS A 5 42.21 11.79 -2.58
CA CYS A 5 42.06 10.48 -3.20
C CYS A 5 43.45 9.95 -3.58
N ASN A 6 43.81 8.77 -3.07
CA ASN A 6 45.05 8.09 -3.43
C ASN A 6 44.77 7.13 -4.61
N ARG A 7 45.35 7.44 -5.78
CA ARG A 7 45.00 6.82 -7.07
C ARG A 7 45.39 5.35 -7.22
N GLN A 8 46.18 4.77 -6.32
CA GLN A 8 46.67 3.39 -6.47
C GLN A 8 45.83 2.32 -5.78
N ILE A 9 44.93 2.66 -4.83
CA ILE A 9 44.28 1.65 -3.97
C ILE A 9 42.75 1.77 -3.95
N GLY A 10 42.17 2.71 -4.68
CA GLY A 10 40.70 2.80 -4.82
C GLY A 10 39.92 3.14 -3.54
N VAL A 11 40.59 3.61 -2.49
CA VAL A 11 39.95 4.04 -1.22
C VAL A 11 40.07 5.54 -1.06
N SER A 12 38.97 6.20 -0.69
CA SER A 12 38.92 7.62 -0.32
C SER A 12 38.40 7.76 1.11
N TYR A 13 39.07 8.59 1.91
CA TYR A 13 38.61 8.98 3.24
C TYR A 13 38.51 10.51 3.32
N CYS A 14 37.62 11.01 4.17
CA CYS A 14 37.33 12.43 4.34
C CYS A 14 37.35 12.74 5.85
N TYR A 15 38.08 13.79 6.25
CA TYR A 15 38.04 14.30 7.62
C TYR A 15 37.10 15.50 7.72
N VAL A 16 36.28 15.52 8.77
CA VAL A 16 35.41 16.65 9.10
C VAL A 16 36.11 17.48 10.17
N ARG A 17 36.27 18.79 9.93
CA ARG A 17 36.84 19.72 10.94
C ARG A 17 35.69 20.38 11.70
N SER A 18 35.89 20.52 13.01
CA SER A 18 34.98 21.11 13.99
C SER A 18 34.65 22.58 13.71
N PRO A 19 33.47 23.10 14.11
CA PRO A 19 32.35 22.37 14.71
C PRO A 19 31.36 21.84 13.67
N VAL A 20 30.83 20.64 13.92
CA VAL A 20 29.94 19.93 12.99
C VAL A 20 28.52 19.98 13.52
N ASN A 21 27.79 21.05 13.20
CA ASN A 21 26.34 21.03 13.31
C ASN A 21 25.80 20.40 12.02
N HIS A 22 24.81 19.50 12.11
CA HIS A 22 24.08 18.87 10.98
C HIS A 22 24.58 17.50 10.44
N ILE A 23 25.14 16.62 11.28
CA ILE A 23 25.46 15.22 10.89
C ILE A 23 24.22 14.42 10.44
N TYR A 24 23.03 14.76 10.94
CA TYR A 24 21.78 14.04 10.68
C TYR A 24 21.21 14.26 9.26
N LEU A 25 21.76 15.21 8.48
CA LEU A 25 21.37 15.43 7.08
C LEU A 25 22.12 14.51 6.08
N LEU A 26 22.89 13.54 6.57
CA LEU A 26 23.67 12.61 5.74
C LEU A 26 23.14 11.17 5.82
N PRO A 27 22.03 10.86 5.12
CA PRO A 27 21.96 9.60 4.42
C PRO A 27 21.85 9.84 2.91
N GLY A 28 22.83 9.35 2.16
CA GLY A 28 22.72 9.20 0.71
C GLY A 28 23.61 10.11 -0.15
N ARG A 29 24.90 10.26 0.15
CA ARG A 29 25.86 10.79 -0.84
C ARG A 29 27.14 9.98 -0.91
N ALA A 30 27.11 8.91 -1.68
CA ALA A 30 28.33 8.30 -2.23
C ALA A 30 28.04 7.59 -3.57
N LYS A 31 27.87 8.35 -4.65
CA LYS A 31 28.31 7.94 -6.01
C LYS A 31 28.69 9.20 -6.81
N TYR A 32 29.98 9.53 -6.80
CA TYR A 32 30.53 10.51 -7.75
C TYR A 32 31.77 9.93 -8.41
N GLY A 33 31.55 9.04 -9.38
CA GLY A 33 32.45 8.88 -10.50
C GLY A 33 31.84 9.63 -11.68
N ARG A 34 32.50 10.70 -12.16
CA ARG A 34 32.11 11.38 -13.39
C ARG A 34 32.14 10.37 -14.54
N ARG A 35 30.98 9.86 -14.96
CA ARG A 35 30.82 9.29 -16.30
C ARG A 35 30.46 10.45 -17.23
N THR A 36 31.41 10.86 -18.06
CA THR A 36 31.14 11.67 -19.25
C THR A 36 30.25 10.85 -20.19
N SER A 37 29.17 11.45 -20.69
CA SER A 37 28.29 10.82 -21.68
C SER A 37 29.06 10.69 -23.00
N ILE A 38 29.22 9.47 -23.52
CA ILE A 38 29.97 9.19 -24.77
C ILE A 38 29.34 9.90 -25.98
N VAL A 39 28.09 10.35 -25.86
CA VAL A 39 27.31 10.96 -26.95
C VAL A 39 27.42 12.48 -27.00
N THR A 40 27.56 13.17 -25.85
CA THR A 40 27.34 14.64 -25.79
C THR A 40 28.48 15.45 -25.18
N ASN A 41 29.53 14.83 -24.62
CA ASN A 41 30.72 15.52 -24.06
C ASN A 41 30.42 16.69 -23.07
N ALA A 42 29.23 16.75 -22.49
CA ALA A 42 28.85 17.73 -21.48
C ALA A 42 28.66 17.07 -20.10
N PRO A 43 28.90 17.78 -18.99
CA PRO A 43 28.62 17.26 -17.65
C PRO A 43 27.12 17.03 -17.48
N GLU A 44 26.69 15.76 -17.43
CA GLU A 44 25.31 15.41 -17.12
C GLU A 44 24.99 15.74 -15.66
N ASN A 45 24.02 16.63 -15.45
CA ASN A 45 23.64 17.14 -14.13
C ASN A 45 22.71 16.14 -13.42
N MET A 46 23.30 15.20 -12.68
CA MET A 46 22.60 14.11 -11.99
C MET A 46 21.55 14.59 -10.96
N GLN A 47 21.74 15.78 -10.37
CA GLN A 47 20.78 16.39 -9.43
C GLN A 47 19.45 16.77 -10.09
N ARG A 48 19.46 17.23 -11.35
CA ARG A 48 18.23 17.59 -12.09
C ARG A 48 17.41 16.35 -12.44
N ARG A 49 18.07 15.24 -12.77
CA ARG A 49 17.39 13.95 -12.98
C ARG A 49 16.75 13.45 -11.68
N GLY A 50 17.45 13.49 -10.55
CA GLY A 50 16.91 13.06 -9.25
C GLY A 50 15.63 13.81 -8.82
N ALA A 51 15.61 15.14 -8.98
CA ALA A 51 14.41 15.93 -8.68
C ALA A 51 13.24 15.59 -9.62
N MET A 52 13.50 15.38 -10.91
CA MET A 52 12.47 14.98 -11.88
C MET A 52 11.89 13.59 -11.57
N TYR A 53 12.71 12.62 -11.13
CA TYR A 53 12.23 11.29 -10.76
C TYR A 53 11.36 11.33 -9.50
N LEU A 54 11.77 12.06 -8.47
CA LEU A 54 10.97 12.23 -7.24
C LEU A 54 9.65 12.96 -7.52
N GLN A 55 9.68 14.01 -8.35
CA GLN A 55 8.45 14.71 -8.76
C GLN A 55 7.51 13.80 -9.54
N ARG A 56 8.04 12.96 -10.42
CA ARG A 56 7.25 12.00 -11.19
C ARG A 56 6.64 10.93 -10.28
N GLU A 57 7.43 10.34 -9.40
CA GLU A 57 6.97 9.33 -8.44
C GLU A 57 5.86 9.87 -7.53
N LEU A 58 6.04 11.06 -6.96
CA LEU A 58 5.01 11.69 -6.15
C LEU A 58 3.75 11.98 -6.96
N LYS A 59 3.90 12.47 -8.21
CA LYS A 59 2.76 12.71 -9.11
C LYS A 59 1.99 11.42 -9.40
N ASP A 60 2.70 10.33 -9.66
CA ASP A 60 2.11 9.02 -9.95
C ASP A 60 1.37 8.48 -8.71
N LYS A 61 1.95 8.63 -7.51
CA LYS A 61 1.30 8.27 -6.24
C LYS A 61 0.05 9.10 -5.95
N VAL A 62 0.10 10.42 -6.15
CA VAL A 62 -1.08 11.30 -5.99
C VAL A 62 -2.17 10.95 -6.99
N ALA A 63 -1.82 10.64 -8.24
CA ALA A 63 -2.78 10.19 -9.23
C ALA A 63 -3.43 8.86 -8.84
N MET A 64 -2.65 7.90 -8.31
CA MET A 64 -3.15 6.64 -7.77
C MET A 64 -4.09 6.86 -6.58
N MET A 65 -3.73 7.75 -5.65
CA MET A 65 -4.56 8.11 -4.49
C MET A 65 -5.92 8.69 -4.92
N ASN A 66 -5.94 9.63 -5.87
CA ASN A 66 -7.17 10.20 -6.38
C ASN A 66 -8.06 9.13 -7.04
N ARG A 67 -7.43 8.21 -7.79
CA ARG A 67 -8.16 7.09 -8.40
C ARG A 67 -8.75 6.15 -7.34
N LEU A 68 -8.02 5.87 -6.26
CA LEU A 68 -8.52 5.07 -5.15
C LEU A 68 -9.75 5.69 -4.50
N GLN A 69 -9.69 6.99 -4.16
CA GLN A 69 -10.84 7.68 -3.57
C GLN A 69 -12.06 7.64 -4.49
N GLN A 70 -11.86 7.90 -5.79
CA GLN A 70 -12.93 7.80 -6.77
C GLN A 70 -13.48 6.37 -6.90
N ALA A 71 -12.61 5.35 -6.82
CA ALA A 71 -13.03 3.97 -6.91
C ALA A 71 -13.91 3.56 -5.73
N LEU A 72 -13.57 3.98 -4.52
CA LEU A 72 -14.40 3.76 -3.33
C LEU A 72 -15.78 4.43 -3.44
N GLU A 73 -15.93 5.51 -4.22
CA GLU A 73 -17.23 6.16 -4.38
C GLU A 73 -18.11 5.56 -5.48
N THR A 74 -17.50 5.01 -6.54
CA THR A 74 -18.20 4.81 -7.82
C THR A 74 -18.13 3.41 -8.38
N GLN A 75 -17.22 2.55 -7.89
CA GLN A 75 -16.97 1.26 -8.51
C GLN A 75 -17.84 0.15 -7.90
N PRO A 76 -18.43 -0.73 -8.73
CA PRO A 76 -19.11 -1.90 -8.25
C PRO A 76 -18.13 -2.87 -7.61
N PHE A 77 -18.54 -3.44 -6.47
CA PHE A 77 -17.79 -4.49 -5.77
C PHE A 77 -17.91 -5.82 -6.52
N PHE A 78 -16.77 -6.44 -6.83
CA PHE A 78 -16.71 -7.78 -7.41
C PHE A 78 -15.98 -8.72 -6.46
N PRO A 79 -16.67 -9.70 -5.83
CA PRO A 79 -16.00 -10.77 -5.13
C PRO A 79 -15.33 -11.67 -6.17
N ASP A 80 -14.04 -11.50 -6.36
CA ASP A 80 -13.26 -12.22 -7.38
C ASP A 80 -12.20 -13.08 -6.67
N GLY A 81 -12.64 -14.23 -6.16
CA GLY A 81 -11.78 -15.16 -5.44
C GLY A 81 -12.26 -16.61 -5.56
N PRO A 82 -11.36 -17.59 -5.71
CA PRO A 82 -11.73 -19.00 -5.68
C PRO A 82 -12.30 -19.36 -4.29
N ALA A 83 -13.12 -20.42 -4.23
CA ALA A 83 -13.46 -21.01 -2.94
C ALA A 83 -12.18 -21.60 -2.32
N ASP A 84 -11.88 -21.20 -1.10
CA ASP A 84 -10.78 -21.72 -0.30
C ASP A 84 -11.29 -22.73 0.73
N TYR A 85 -10.43 -23.69 1.06
CA TYR A 85 -10.71 -24.78 1.99
C TYR A 85 -9.90 -24.56 3.26
N GLY A 86 -10.58 -24.14 4.32
CA GLY A 86 -10.00 -24.08 5.65
C GLY A 86 -9.48 -25.46 6.07
N MET A 87 -8.42 -25.49 6.88
CA MET A 87 -7.76 -26.74 7.32
C MET A 87 -8.68 -27.74 8.04
N ARG A 88 -9.89 -27.32 8.43
CA ARG A 88 -10.92 -28.17 9.09
C ARG A 88 -12.06 -28.60 8.15
N GLY A 89 -11.95 -28.33 6.85
CA GLY A 89 -12.98 -28.63 5.85
C GLY A 89 -14.03 -27.53 5.68
N ASP A 90 -13.80 -26.34 6.26
CA ASP A 90 -14.64 -25.16 6.05
C ASP A 90 -14.44 -24.62 4.64
N VAL A 91 -15.52 -24.21 3.97
CA VAL A 91 -15.44 -23.54 2.66
C VAL A 91 -15.77 -22.06 2.86
N TYR A 92 -14.89 -21.18 2.38
CA TYR A 92 -15.10 -19.74 2.36
C TYR A 92 -14.55 -19.13 1.08
N HIS A 93 -14.95 -17.90 0.77
CA HIS A 93 -14.45 -17.16 -0.38
C HIS A 93 -13.62 -15.98 0.08
N GLU A 94 -12.39 -15.87 -0.43
CA GLU A 94 -11.57 -14.70 -0.16
C GLU A 94 -12.03 -13.51 -1.01
N ILE A 95 -12.21 -12.37 -0.36
CA ILE A 95 -12.48 -11.10 -1.02
C ILE A 95 -11.15 -10.48 -1.43
N LEU A 96 -10.89 -10.47 -2.74
CA LEU A 96 -9.71 -9.85 -3.32
C LEU A 96 -10.08 -8.50 -3.93
N LEU A 97 -9.49 -7.44 -3.40
CA LEU A 97 -9.69 -6.10 -3.93
C LEU A 97 -9.07 -5.97 -5.32
N ARG A 98 -9.81 -5.35 -6.25
CA ARG A 98 -9.35 -4.96 -7.58
C ARG A 98 -9.84 -3.55 -7.85
N MET A 99 -8.99 -2.71 -8.42
CA MET A 99 -9.37 -1.35 -8.81
C MET A 99 -9.46 -1.26 -10.33
N LYS A 100 -10.54 -0.72 -10.87
CA LYS A 100 -10.59 -0.42 -12.29
C LYS A 100 -9.73 0.79 -12.63
N GLY A 101 -8.88 0.63 -13.63
CA GLY A 101 -8.07 1.67 -14.24
C GLY A 101 -8.78 2.39 -15.37
N GLU A 102 -8.00 3.09 -16.18
CA GLU A 102 -8.48 3.63 -17.46
C GLU A 102 -8.75 2.48 -18.43
N ASN A 103 -9.78 2.61 -19.28
CA ASN A 103 -10.14 1.64 -20.33
C ASN A 103 -10.46 0.22 -19.82
N ASP A 104 -11.13 0.10 -18.66
CA ASP A 104 -11.52 -1.19 -18.05
C ASP A 104 -10.35 -2.11 -17.65
N GLU A 105 -9.11 -1.61 -17.58
CA GLU A 105 -7.99 -2.38 -17.02
C GLU A 105 -8.23 -2.69 -15.53
N LEU A 106 -7.89 -3.90 -15.08
CA LEU A 106 -7.91 -4.25 -13.65
C LEU A 106 -6.52 -4.04 -13.05
N ILE A 107 -6.42 -3.13 -12.09
CA ILE A 107 -5.20 -2.82 -11.36
C ILE A 107 -5.12 -3.72 -10.12
N SER A 108 -4.00 -4.43 -10.00
CA SER A 108 -3.70 -5.30 -8.86
C SER A 108 -3.55 -4.53 -7.55
N PRO A 109 -3.98 -5.07 -6.40
CA PRO A 109 -3.77 -4.49 -5.08
C PRO A 109 -2.30 -4.20 -4.77
N ASP A 110 -1.37 -5.01 -5.26
CA ASP A 110 0.08 -4.79 -5.07
C ASP A 110 0.55 -3.42 -5.60
N SER A 111 -0.15 -2.88 -6.61
CA SER A 111 0.17 -1.59 -7.21
C SER A 111 -0.34 -0.39 -6.41
N PHE A 112 -1.42 -0.55 -5.65
CA PHE A 112 -2.11 0.59 -5.02
C PHE A 112 -2.19 0.51 -3.49
N LEU A 113 -2.14 -0.68 -2.87
CA LEU A 113 -2.15 -0.82 -1.41
C LEU A 113 -0.94 -0.16 -0.74
N PRO A 114 0.29 -0.21 -1.29
CA PRO A 114 1.41 0.54 -0.73
C PRO A 114 1.16 2.05 -0.72
N VAL A 115 0.54 2.59 -1.78
CA VAL A 115 0.16 4.00 -1.85
C VAL A 115 -0.93 4.30 -0.83
N ALA A 116 -1.97 3.47 -0.75
CA ALA A 116 -3.02 3.65 0.25
C ALA A 116 -2.47 3.69 1.67
N HIS A 117 -1.51 2.82 1.98
CA HIS A 117 -0.83 2.80 3.27
C HIS A 117 -0.03 4.08 3.52
N GLU A 118 0.80 4.52 2.56
CA GLU A 118 1.57 5.76 2.67
C GLU A 118 0.70 7.01 2.90
N PHE A 119 -0.51 7.03 2.33
CA PHE A 119 -1.46 8.13 2.45
C PHE A 119 -2.49 7.95 3.58
N GLY A 120 -2.38 6.90 4.40
CA GLY A 120 -3.27 6.66 5.54
C GLY A 120 -4.70 6.25 5.17
N LEU A 121 -4.91 5.70 3.97
CA LEU A 121 -6.22 5.28 3.45
C LEU A 121 -6.57 3.82 3.77
N SER A 122 -5.64 3.02 4.30
CA SER A 122 -5.83 1.58 4.54
C SER A 122 -7.11 1.28 5.31
N SER A 123 -7.38 1.99 6.41
CA SER A 123 -8.60 1.75 7.18
C SER A 123 -9.89 2.20 6.51
N SER A 124 -9.83 3.23 5.67
CA SER A 124 -11.00 3.63 4.88
C SER A 124 -11.32 2.58 3.82
N ILE A 125 -10.28 2.00 3.20
CA ILE A 125 -10.43 0.90 2.24
C ILE A 125 -10.98 -0.34 2.94
N ASP A 126 -10.42 -0.74 4.09
CA ASP A 126 -10.89 -1.93 4.82
C ASP A 126 -12.36 -1.79 5.20
N MET A 127 -12.78 -0.63 5.73
CA MET A 127 -14.19 -0.41 6.08
C MET A 127 -15.11 -0.39 4.86
N TRP A 128 -14.65 0.18 3.75
CA TRP A 128 -15.38 0.14 2.49
C TRP A 128 -15.57 -1.30 2.00
N VAL A 129 -14.52 -2.13 2.04
CA VAL A 129 -14.58 -3.55 1.64
C VAL A 129 -15.54 -4.32 2.54
N ILE A 130 -15.52 -4.08 3.86
CA ILE A 130 -16.45 -4.72 4.80
C ILE A 130 -17.89 -4.37 4.47
N GLU A 131 -18.20 -3.08 4.33
CA GLU A 131 -19.56 -2.63 4.03
C GLU A 131 -20.09 -3.21 2.72
N HIS A 132 -19.28 -3.20 1.66
CA HIS A 132 -19.68 -3.71 0.34
C HIS A 132 -19.80 -5.24 0.32
N THR A 133 -18.96 -5.96 1.08
CA THR A 133 -19.09 -7.41 1.24
C THR A 133 -20.40 -7.74 1.95
N LEU A 134 -20.71 -7.04 3.05
CA LEU A 134 -21.95 -7.25 3.80
C LEU A 134 -23.20 -6.90 2.99
N GLN A 135 -23.15 -5.84 2.20
CA GLN A 135 -24.20 -5.50 1.25
C GLN A 135 -24.38 -6.60 0.21
N PHE A 136 -23.30 -7.07 -0.42
CA PHE A 136 -23.34 -8.15 -1.39
C PHE A 136 -23.95 -9.43 -0.81
N MET A 137 -23.57 -9.80 0.42
CA MET A 137 -24.13 -10.95 1.14
C MET A 137 -25.63 -10.80 1.39
N ALA A 138 -26.08 -9.60 1.78
CA ALA A 138 -27.49 -9.33 2.00
C ALA A 138 -28.30 -9.45 0.70
N GLU A 139 -27.82 -8.87 -0.39
CA GLU A 139 -28.47 -8.90 -1.71
C GLU A 139 -28.51 -10.33 -2.31
N ASN A 140 -27.54 -11.18 -1.98
CA ASN A 140 -27.43 -12.53 -2.50
C ASN A 140 -27.83 -13.64 -1.52
N ARG A 141 -28.39 -13.29 -0.36
CA ARG A 141 -28.73 -14.23 0.73
C ARG A 141 -29.56 -15.43 0.29
N ALA A 142 -30.50 -15.23 -0.65
CA ALA A 142 -31.36 -16.30 -1.16
C ALA A 142 -30.63 -17.29 -2.07
N LYS A 143 -29.61 -16.84 -2.79
CA LYS A 143 -28.82 -17.66 -3.74
C LYS A 143 -27.62 -18.32 -3.08
N MET A 144 -27.06 -17.66 -2.06
CA MET A 144 -25.85 -18.05 -1.36
C MET A 144 -26.12 -18.14 0.15
N PRO A 145 -27.07 -18.98 0.61
CA PRO A 145 -27.33 -19.13 2.03
C PRO A 145 -26.08 -19.69 2.73
N ALA A 146 -25.74 -19.14 3.90
CA ALA A 146 -24.64 -19.59 4.74
C ALA A 146 -23.22 -19.51 4.14
N HIS A 147 -23.02 -18.83 3.01
CA HIS A 147 -21.66 -18.57 2.51
C HIS A 147 -20.86 -17.75 3.52
N ARG A 148 -19.57 -18.09 3.60
CA ARG A 148 -18.57 -17.42 4.43
C ARG A 148 -17.59 -16.65 3.55
N PHE A 149 -17.19 -15.47 3.98
CA PHE A 149 -16.26 -14.62 3.26
C PHE A 149 -15.08 -14.24 4.14
N ALA A 150 -13.88 -14.36 3.58
CA ALA A 150 -12.64 -13.89 4.20
C ALA A 150 -12.30 -12.49 3.67
N ILE A 151 -12.01 -11.57 4.58
CA ILE A 151 -11.63 -10.19 4.27
C ILE A 151 -10.26 -9.93 4.86
N ASN A 152 -9.32 -9.54 4.00
CA ASN A 152 -8.01 -9.07 4.40
C ASN A 152 -8.13 -7.70 5.07
N LEU A 153 -7.55 -7.54 6.26
CA LEU A 153 -7.51 -6.29 7.01
C LEU A 153 -6.07 -5.83 7.22
N SER A 154 -5.88 -4.53 7.11
CA SER A 154 -4.64 -3.90 7.57
C SER A 154 -4.58 -3.87 9.10
N PRO A 155 -3.37 -3.98 9.69
CA PRO A 155 -3.24 -3.87 11.14
C PRO A 155 -3.71 -2.50 11.68
N THR A 156 -3.53 -1.44 10.89
CA THR A 156 -4.00 -0.09 11.22
C THR A 156 -5.51 0.00 11.45
N SER A 157 -6.30 -0.87 10.82
CA SER A 157 -7.75 -0.95 11.06
C SER A 157 -8.07 -1.62 12.37
N VAL A 158 -7.43 -2.77 12.62
CA VAL A 158 -7.68 -3.59 13.82
C VAL A 158 -7.26 -2.85 15.09
N CYS A 159 -6.21 -2.03 15.02
CA CYS A 159 -5.75 -1.19 16.14
C CYS A 159 -6.70 -0.01 16.46
N GLN A 160 -7.69 0.30 15.62
CA GLN A 160 -8.61 1.41 15.90
C GLN A 160 -9.67 1.02 16.92
N ALA A 161 -9.77 1.78 18.00
CA ALA A 161 -10.75 1.56 19.07
C ALA A 161 -12.21 1.52 18.59
N ARG A 162 -12.52 2.22 17.48
CA ARG A 162 -13.86 2.26 16.90
C ARG A 162 -14.19 1.07 15.99
N PHE A 163 -13.20 0.32 15.53
CA PHE A 163 -13.37 -0.73 14.53
C PHE A 163 -14.42 -1.79 14.93
N PRO A 164 -14.39 -2.38 16.15
CA PRO A 164 -15.40 -3.36 16.55
C PRO A 164 -16.82 -2.79 16.59
N VAL A 165 -16.96 -1.51 16.93
CA VAL A 165 -18.26 -0.81 17.01
C VAL A 165 -18.81 -0.60 15.59
N GLU A 166 -17.99 -0.10 14.67
CA GLU A 166 -18.37 0.12 13.27
C GLU A 166 -18.76 -1.19 12.59
N VAL A 167 -17.97 -2.25 12.75
CA VAL A 167 -18.28 -3.57 12.18
C VAL A 167 -19.59 -4.13 12.76
N SER A 168 -19.81 -4.01 14.07
CA SER A 168 -21.05 -4.47 14.71
C SER A 168 -22.28 -3.73 14.17
N GLN A 169 -22.17 -2.43 13.93
CA GLN A 169 -23.24 -1.63 13.33
C GLN A 169 -23.55 -2.07 11.89
N LEU A 170 -22.52 -2.35 11.09
CA LEU A 170 -22.71 -2.85 9.72
C LEU A 170 -23.33 -4.24 9.70
N LEU A 171 -22.87 -5.17 10.55
CA LEU A 171 -23.48 -6.50 10.68
C LEU A 171 -24.97 -6.41 11.00
N ALA A 172 -25.35 -5.54 11.94
CA ALA A 172 -26.75 -5.28 12.28
C ALA A 172 -27.53 -4.65 11.12
N LYS A 173 -26.95 -3.64 10.44
CA LYS A 173 -27.55 -2.95 9.29
C LYS A 173 -27.91 -3.92 8.15
N TYR A 174 -27.00 -4.82 7.81
CA TYR A 174 -27.18 -5.79 6.72
C TYR A 174 -27.77 -7.13 7.19
N GLN A 175 -28.04 -7.28 8.49
CA GLN A 175 -28.53 -8.51 9.10
C GLN A 175 -27.66 -9.74 8.76
N ILE A 176 -26.35 -9.58 8.83
CA ILE A 176 -25.38 -10.65 8.58
C ILE A 176 -24.86 -11.16 9.92
N GLU A 177 -24.81 -12.48 10.05
CA GLU A 177 -24.28 -13.10 11.25
C GLU A 177 -22.75 -13.08 11.24
N ALA A 178 -22.14 -12.77 12.39
CA ALA A 178 -20.68 -12.62 12.50
C ALA A 178 -19.89 -13.89 12.08
N TRP A 179 -20.46 -15.08 12.26
CA TRP A 179 -19.82 -16.35 11.88
C TRP A 179 -19.64 -16.52 10.36
N GLN A 180 -20.36 -15.72 9.56
CA GLN A 180 -20.23 -15.69 8.11
C GLN A 180 -19.02 -14.87 7.62
N LEU A 181 -18.33 -14.18 8.52
CA LEU A 181 -17.11 -13.44 8.18
C LEU A 181 -15.89 -14.10 8.81
N ILE A 182 -14.79 -14.02 8.07
CA ILE A 182 -13.44 -14.33 8.52
C ILE A 182 -12.62 -13.07 8.28
N PHE A 183 -11.93 -12.58 9.31
CA PHE A 183 -10.98 -11.49 9.16
C PHE A 183 -9.57 -12.05 9.15
N GLU A 184 -8.83 -11.74 8.10
CA GLU A 184 -7.44 -12.15 7.93
C GLU A 184 -6.53 -10.93 8.15
N VAL A 185 -5.56 -11.08 9.04
CA VAL A 185 -4.59 -10.02 9.35
C VAL A 185 -3.21 -10.60 9.10
N THR A 186 -2.45 -9.99 8.20
CA THR A 186 -1.07 -10.40 7.97
C THR A 186 -0.16 -9.80 9.05
N GLU A 187 0.59 -10.67 9.73
CA GLU A 187 1.37 -10.34 10.93
C GLU A 187 2.53 -9.37 10.68
N SER A 188 3.02 -9.25 9.44
CA SER A 188 4.28 -8.57 9.10
C SER A 188 4.37 -7.09 9.51
N ASN A 189 3.24 -6.49 9.89
CA ASN A 189 3.11 -5.09 10.25
C ASN A 189 2.33 -4.86 11.57
N ALA A 190 1.80 -5.90 12.22
CA ALA A 190 0.84 -5.71 13.32
C ALA A 190 1.47 -5.33 14.66
N SER A 191 2.68 -5.84 14.95
CA SER A 191 3.35 -5.64 16.24
C SER A 191 4.03 -4.28 16.41
N ASP A 192 4.22 -3.51 15.33
CA ASP A 192 4.84 -2.18 15.36
C ASP A 192 3.82 -1.03 15.14
N GLN A 193 2.53 -1.36 14.95
CA GLN A 193 1.49 -0.41 14.50
C GLN A 193 0.34 -0.22 15.50
N CYS A 194 0.41 -0.91 16.63
CA CYS A 194 -0.24 -0.64 17.90
C CYS A 194 0.91 -0.29 18.90
#